data_AF-A0A7W0SMI7-F1
#
_entry.id   AF-A0A7W0SMI7-F1
#
_cell.length_a   1.000
_cell.length_b   1.000
_cell.length_c   1.000
_cell.angle_alpha   90.00
_cell.angle_beta   90.00
_cell.angle_gamma   90.00
#
_symmetry.space_group_name_H-M   'P 1'
#
loop_
_entity.id
_entity.type
_entity.pdbx_description
1 polymer ?
#
loop_
_entity_poly.entity_id
_entity_poly.type
_entity_poly.pdbx_seq_one_letter_code
_entity_poly.pdbx_strand_id
1 'polypeptide(L)'
;QARLLVLKTADLIDKHGAKGARTEVSAIKVAIPRMALAVIDRAIEVHGAGGVSNDFPLAYFYALARTLRIVDGPDAVHIRSVAREELNRPNPSLTPS
;
A
#
# COMPACT_ATOMS: atom_id res chain seq x y z
N GLN A 1 2.02 9.74 6.28
CA GLN A 1 1.61 9.84 4.85
C GLN A 1 0.53 8.84 4.46
N ALA A 2 0.56 7.58 4.92
CA ALA A 2 -0.43 6.55 4.58
C ALA A 2 -1.91 6.99 4.62
N ARG A 3 -2.35 7.64 5.70
CA ARG A 3 -3.71 8.17 5.84
C ARG A 3 -4.09 9.16 4.72
N LEU A 4 -3.20 10.09 4.38
CA LEU A 4 -3.45 11.06 3.32
C LEU A 4 -3.49 10.42 1.94
N LEU A 5 -2.69 9.39 1.69
CA LEU A 5 -2.75 8.63 0.43
C LEU A 5 -4.09 7.94 0.27
N VAL A 6 -4.61 7.28 1.33
CA VAL A 6 -5.94 6.66 1.30
C VAL A 6 -7.03 7.69 1.04
N LEU A 7 -7.00 8.84 1.73
CA LEU A 7 -7.98 9.91 1.53
C LEU A 7 -7.90 10.52 0.12
N LYS A 8 -6.70 10.73 -0.41
CA LYS A 8 -6.50 11.18 -1.80
C LYS A 8 -7.08 10.17 -2.79
N THR A 9 -6.81 8.87 -2.59
CA THR A 9 -7.36 7.84 -3.47
C THR A 9 -8.89 7.77 -3.39
N ALA A 10 -9.46 7.91 -2.19
CA ALA A 10 -10.92 7.98 -2.02
C ALA A 10 -11.52 9.18 -2.77
N ASP A 11 -10.94 10.38 -2.60
CA ASP A 11 -11.38 11.58 -3.32
C ASP A 11 -11.31 11.41 -4.86
N LEU A 12 -10.27 10.74 -5.37
CA LEU A 12 -10.17 10.42 -6.79
C LEU A 12 -11.21 9.41 -7.27
N ILE A 13 -11.54 8.41 -6.44
CA ILE A 13 -12.63 7.46 -6.74
C ILE A 13 -13.96 8.20 -6.80
N ASP A 14 -14.23 9.11 -5.87
CA ASP A 14 -15.48 9.86 -5.82
C ASP A 14 -15.64 10.76 -7.05
N LYS A 15 -14.55 11.37 -7.54
CA LYS A 15 -14.57 12.29 -8.69
C LYS A 15 -14.51 11.61 -10.05
N HIS A 16 -13.77 10.50 -10.17
CA HIS A 16 -13.41 9.91 -11.47
C HIS A 16 -13.75 8.42 -11.57
N GLY A 17 -14.37 7.85 -10.53
CA GLY A 17 -14.68 6.43 -10.41
C GLY A 17 -13.43 5.57 -10.18
N ALA A 18 -13.65 4.31 -9.78
CA ALA A 18 -12.57 3.37 -9.49
C ALA A 18 -11.64 3.11 -10.69
N LYS A 19 -12.16 3.17 -11.93
CA LYS A 19 -11.34 3.04 -13.13
C LYS A 19 -10.40 4.23 -13.33
N GLY A 20 -10.87 5.46 -13.05
CA GLY A 20 -10.07 6.69 -13.17
C GLY A 20 -9.00 6.82 -12.10
N ALA A 21 -9.20 6.19 -10.94
CA ALA A 21 -8.26 6.18 -9.82
C ALA A 21 -7.39 4.90 -9.74
N ARG A 22 -7.35 4.09 -10.81
CA ARG A 22 -6.76 2.74 -10.78
C ARG A 22 -5.30 2.73 -10.33
N THR A 23 -4.49 3.68 -10.80
CA THR A 23 -3.07 3.77 -10.46
C THR A 23 -2.88 4.05 -8.98
N GLU A 24 -3.66 4.96 -8.42
CA GLU A 24 -3.64 5.31 -7.01
C GLU A 24 -4.14 4.18 -6.13
N VAL A 25 -5.19 3.45 -6.55
CA VAL A 25 -5.67 2.23 -5.88
C VAL A 25 -4.57 1.18 -5.82
N SER A 26 -3.91 0.90 -6.95
CA SER A 26 -2.78 -0.04 -6.98
C SER A 26 -1.60 0.43 -6.12
N ALA A 27 -1.30 1.74 -6.10
CA ALA A 27 -0.22 2.29 -5.28
C ALA A 27 -0.50 2.13 -3.78
N ILE A 28 -1.72 2.47 -3.31
CA ILE A 28 -2.06 2.32 -1.88
C ILE A 28 -2.12 0.85 -1.46
N LYS A 29 -2.51 -0.06 -2.36
CA LYS A 29 -2.53 -1.51 -2.09
C LYS A 29 -1.14 -2.07 -1.78
N VAL A 30 -0.08 -1.42 -2.26
CA VAL A 30 1.31 -1.75 -1.94
C VAL A 30 1.78 -0.99 -0.70
N ALA A 31 1.54 0.33 -0.65
CA ALA A 31 2.11 1.20 0.35
C ALA A 31 1.54 0.95 1.76
N ILE A 32 0.22 0.70 1.87
CA ILE A 32 -0.46 0.61 3.17
C ILE A 32 -0.07 -0.65 3.95
N PRO A 33 -0.10 -1.87 3.37
CA PRO A 33 0.32 -3.06 4.11
C PRO A 33 1.79 -3.03 4.55
N ARG A 34 2.69 -2.44 3.73
CA ARG A 34 4.11 -2.27 4.09
C ARG A 34 4.30 -1.33 5.27
N MET A 35 3.59 -0.20 5.26
CA MET A 35 3.59 0.74 6.38
C MET A 35 3.04 0.08 7.64
N ALA A 36 1.92 -0.65 7.54
CA ALA A 36 1.31 -1.34 8.67
C ALA A 36 2.28 -2.36 9.28
N LEU A 37 2.93 -3.20 8.47
CA LEU A 37 3.95 -4.14 8.95
C LEU A 37 5.06 -3.42 9.71
N ALA A 38 5.62 -2.33 9.17
CA ALA A 38 6.69 -1.59 9.84
C ALA A 38 6.25 -0.91 11.15
N VAL A 39 4.98 -0.55 11.31
CA VAL A 39 4.44 -0.04 12.57
C VAL A 39 4.24 -1.18 13.58
N ILE A 40 3.63 -2.28 13.14
CA ILE A 40 3.35 -3.44 14.00
C ILE A 40 4.65 -4.06 14.50
N ASP A 41 5.65 -4.21 13.63
CA ASP A 41 6.96 -4.76 13.96
C ASP A 41 7.66 -3.95 15.06
N ARG A 42 7.66 -2.60 14.94
CA ARG A 42 8.15 -1.73 16.02
C ARG A 42 7.36 -1.87 17.32
N ALA A 43 6.06 -2.15 17.23
CA ALA A 43 5.26 -2.41 18.43
C ALA A 43 5.64 -3.77 19.05
N ILE A 44 5.90 -4.80 18.25
CA ILE A 44 6.40 -6.10 18.73
C ILE A 44 7.71 -5.90 19.50
N GLU A 45 8.66 -5.17 18.91
CA GLU A 45 9.97 -4.88 19.54
C GLU A 45 9.81 -4.20 20.92
N VAL A 46 8.92 -3.20 21.04
CA VAL A 46 8.66 -2.51 22.32
C VAL A 46 8.08 -3.44 23.39
N HIS A 47 7.32 -4.47 23.01
CA HIS A 47 6.71 -5.41 23.94
C HIS A 47 7.56 -6.66 24.21
N GLY A 48 8.74 -6.78 23.59
CA GLY A 48 9.64 -7.92 23.75
C GLY A 48 8.94 -9.27 23.47
N ALA A 49 9.17 -10.26 24.34
CA ALA A 49 8.55 -11.59 24.20
C ALA A 49 7.01 -11.54 24.22
N GLY A 50 6.41 -10.54 24.88
CA GLY A 50 4.96 -10.33 24.85
C GLY A 50 4.45 -9.95 23.46
N GLY A 51 5.26 -9.25 22.65
CA GLY A 51 4.88 -8.86 21.29
C GLY A 51 4.65 -10.04 20.34
N VAL A 52 5.25 -11.20 20.63
CA VAL A 52 5.09 -12.44 19.87
C VAL A 52 4.26 -13.50 20.60
N SER A 53 3.76 -13.21 21.80
CA SER A 53 2.90 -14.10 22.57
C SER A 53 1.41 -13.88 22.24
N ASN A 54 0.53 -14.56 22.98
CA ASN A 54 -0.92 -14.34 22.94
C ASN A 54 -1.38 -13.23 23.90
N ASP A 55 -0.47 -12.59 24.63
CA ASP A 55 -0.80 -11.51 25.57
C ASP A 55 -1.19 -10.22 24.83
N PHE A 56 -0.67 -10.04 23.62
CA PHE A 56 -0.97 -8.94 22.72
C PHE A 56 -1.39 -9.44 21.34
N PRO A 57 -2.28 -8.74 20.62
CA PRO A 57 -2.73 -9.15 19.29
C PRO A 57 -1.69 -8.88 18.19
N LEU A 58 -0.46 -8.49 18.53
CA LEU A 58 0.53 -7.97 17.60
C LEU A 58 1.01 -9.02 16.59
N ALA A 59 1.23 -10.26 17.03
CA ALA A 59 1.58 -11.37 16.13
C ALA A 59 0.48 -11.64 15.09
N TYR A 60 -0.79 -11.62 15.52
CA TYR A 60 -1.93 -11.76 14.63
C TYR A 60 -2.03 -10.60 13.62
N PHE A 61 -1.88 -9.35 14.08
CA PHE A 61 -1.89 -8.19 13.20
C PHE A 61 -0.76 -8.22 12.17
N TYR A 62 0.42 -8.68 12.55
CA TYR A 62 1.55 -8.84 11.64
C TYR A 62 1.22 -9.86 10.54
N ALA A 63 0.68 -11.03 10.91
CA ALA A 63 0.26 -12.05 9.96
C ALA A 63 -0.86 -11.56 9.02
N LEU A 64 -1.83 -10.82 9.54
CA LEU A 64 -2.91 -10.22 8.74
C LEU A 64 -2.34 -9.21 7.73
N ALA A 65 -1.52 -8.25 8.18
CA ALA A 65 -0.90 -7.26 7.32
C ALA A 65 0.01 -7.91 6.25
N ARG A 66 0.69 -9.01 6.59
CA ARG A 66 1.49 -9.79 5.65
C ARG A 66 0.64 -10.48 4.59
N THR A 67 -0.53 -10.98 4.99
CA THR A 67 -1.53 -11.58 4.10
C THR A 67 -2.08 -10.55 3.11
N LEU A 68 -2.30 -9.31 3.55
CA LEU A 68 -2.74 -8.20 2.70
C LEU A 68 -1.77 -7.85 1.56
N ARG A 69 -0.52 -8.30 1.61
CA ARG A 69 0.46 -8.15 0.51
C ARG A 69 0.34 -9.21 -0.60
N ILE A 70 -0.57 -10.17 -0.42
CA ILE A 70 -0.77 -11.31 -1.33
C ILE A 70 -2.19 -11.28 -1.90
N VAL A 71 -3.19 -11.14 -1.02
CA VAL A 71 -4.61 -11.12 -1.43
C VAL A 71 -4.91 -9.91 -2.33
N ASP A 72 -5.90 -10.01 -3.21
CA ASP A 72 -6.29 -8.97 -4.17
C ASP A 72 -5.15 -8.48 -5.10
N GLY A 73 -4.16 -9.34 -5.31
CA GLY A 73 -2.98 -9.06 -6.13
C GLY A 73 -1.73 -8.85 -5.27
N PRO A 74 -0.68 -9.66 -5.48
CA PRO A 74 0.60 -9.47 -4.82
C PRO A 74 1.24 -8.12 -5.15
N ASP A 75 2.08 -7.60 -4.25
CA ASP A 75 2.79 -6.32 -4.44
C ASP A 75 3.40 -6.17 -5.84
N ALA A 76 4.07 -7.22 -6.35
CA ALA A 76 4.75 -7.18 -7.64
C ALA A 76 3.80 -6.93 -8.83
N VAL A 77 2.57 -7.44 -8.75
CA VAL A 77 1.54 -7.24 -9.78
C VAL A 77 1.11 -5.78 -9.80
N HIS A 78 0.86 -5.19 -8.64
CA HIS A 78 0.47 -3.78 -8.51
C HIS A 78 1.61 -2.84 -8.91
N ILE A 79 2.85 -3.10 -8.48
CA ILE A 79 4.03 -2.32 -8.88
C ILE A 79 4.21 -2.35 -10.39
N ARG A 80 4.11 -3.53 -11.02
CA ARG A 80 4.20 -3.66 -12.48
C ARG A 80 3.09 -2.87 -13.18
N SER A 81 1.87 -2.92 -12.67
CA SER A 81 0.73 -2.18 -13.24
C SER A 81 0.95 -0.68 -13.17
N VAL A 82 1.39 -0.15 -12.02
CA VAL A 82 1.71 1.27 -11.85
C VAL A 82 2.86 1.68 -12.76
N ALA A 83 3.95 0.90 -12.79
CA ALA A 83 5.11 1.19 -13.64
C ALA A 83 4.73 1.27 -15.13
N ARG A 84 3.87 0.36 -15.61
CA ARG A 84 3.37 0.40 -16.99
C ARG A 84 2.58 1.67 -17.28
N GLU A 85 1.73 2.10 -16.36
CA GLU A 85 0.94 3.33 -16.54
C GLU A 85 1.83 4.57 -16.54
N GLU A 86 2.78 4.66 -15.60
CA GLU A 86 3.72 5.77 -15.52
C GLU A 86 4.62 5.86 -16.77
N LEU A 87 5.05 4.73 -17.33
CA LEU A 87 5.83 4.70 -18.58
C LEU A 87 5.03 5.14 -19.81
N ASN A 88 3.70 4.97 -19.80
CA ASN A 88 2.84 5.43 -20.89
C ASN A 88 2.45 6.91 -20.74
N ARG A 89 2.69 7.53 -19.58
CA ARG A 89 2.40 8.95 -19.41
C ARG A 89 3.35 9.77 -20.27
N PRO A 90 2.83 10.75 -21.04
CA PRO A 90 3.68 11.66 -21.80
C PRO A 90 4.68 12.33 -20.85
N ASN A 91 5.96 12.20 -21.13
CA ASN A 91 6.98 12.90 -20.37
C ASN A 91 7.27 14.26 -21.04
N PRO A 92 6.83 15.39 -20.46
CA PRO A 92 7.06 16.71 -21.04
C PRO A 92 8.55 17.09 -21.13
N SER A 93 9.45 16.36 -20.46
CA SER A 93 10.90 16.57 -20.60
C SER A 93 11.54 15.78 -21.75
N LEU A 94 10.81 14.90 -22.43
CA LEU A 94 11.30 14.08 -23.56
C LEU A 94 10.64 14.41 -24.90
N THR A 95 9.70 15.36 -24.96
CA THR A 95 9.14 15.86 -26.21
C THR A 95 10.09 16.88 -26.83
N PRO A 96 10.62 16.65 -28.07
CA PRO A 96 11.40 17.67 -28.76
C PRO A 96 10.51 18.88 -29.04
N SER A 97 11.04 20.06 -28.74
CA SER A 97 10.47 21.37 -29.08
C SER A 97 10.26 21.54 -30.57
#